data_AF-S0K3D8-F1
#
_entry.id   AF-S0K3D8-F1
#
_cell.length_a   1.000
_cell.length_b   1.000
_cell.length_c   1.000
_cell.angle_alpha   90.00
_cell.angle_beta   90.00
_cell.angle_gamma   90.00
#
_symmetry.space_group_name_H-M   'P 1'
#
loop_
_entity.id
_entity.type
_entity.pdbx_description
1 polymer ?
#
loop_
_entity_poly.entity_id
_entity_poly.type
_entity_poly.pdbx_seq_one_letter_code
_entity_poly.pdbx_strand_id
1 'polypeptide(L)'
;MGQSKSKLLTPIKNFQQKHPDLYEFILFNIMSNVATITNFIVLWIGTGILFTKLATIPFHWFIFNYDSKQGGLGGFLSFLLAYICAQIVNFIVQRKVVFSATVEIKKVLPWYILTVTVAGIISVWLPPYIIQQLTPVVGDFAATIANVVNIVIQVVINYPMMKFVIMRKDR
;
A
#
# COMPACT_ATOMS: atom_id res chain seq x y z
N MET A 1 -4.23 -37.88 -1.10
CA MET A 1 -4.21 -36.46 -0.70
C MET A 1 -4.68 -35.45 -1.78
N GLY A 2 -5.17 -35.88 -2.96
CA GLY A 2 -5.53 -34.97 -4.07
C GLY A 2 -7.00 -34.55 -4.22
N GLN A 3 -7.96 -35.14 -3.48
CA GLN A 3 -9.39 -34.91 -3.72
C GLN A 3 -10.00 -33.71 -2.97
N SER A 4 -9.39 -33.24 -1.87
CA SER A 4 -9.95 -32.14 -1.06
C SER A 4 -9.77 -30.75 -1.72
N LYS A 5 -8.64 -30.51 -2.39
CA LYS A 5 -8.41 -29.26 -3.15
C LYS A 5 -9.43 -29.03 -4.27
N SER A 6 -9.89 -30.11 -4.91
CA SER A 6 -10.81 -30.05 -6.06
C SER A 6 -12.19 -29.45 -5.71
N LYS A 7 -12.77 -29.81 -4.57
CA LYS A 7 -14.14 -29.38 -4.20
C LYS A 7 -14.24 -27.90 -3.79
N LEU A 8 -13.16 -27.31 -3.26
CA LEU A 8 -13.11 -25.88 -2.89
C LEU A 8 -12.74 -24.96 -4.07
N LEU A 9 -12.03 -25.47 -5.07
CA LEU A 9 -11.66 -24.71 -6.27
C LEU A 9 -12.87 -24.47 -7.19
N THR A 10 -13.84 -25.37 -7.21
CA THR A 10 -15.06 -25.26 -8.03
C THR A 10 -15.92 -24.04 -7.67
N PRO A 11 -16.28 -23.78 -6.39
CA PRO A 11 -17.06 -22.59 -6.04
C PRO A 11 -16.30 -21.28 -6.27
N ILE A 12 -14.98 -21.25 -6.02
CA ILE A 12 -14.14 -20.06 -6.29
C ILE A 12 -14.08 -19.77 -7.79
N LYS A 13 -13.88 -20.79 -8.63
CA LYS A 13 -13.90 -20.64 -10.10
C LYS A 13 -15.27 -20.19 -10.61
N ASN A 14 -16.35 -20.76 -10.09
CA ASN A 14 -17.71 -20.37 -10.46
C ASN A 14 -18.04 -18.93 -10.03
N PHE A 15 -17.56 -18.49 -8.86
CA PHE A 15 -17.72 -17.11 -8.39
C PHE A 15 -16.88 -16.14 -9.23
N GLN A 16 -15.64 -16.49 -9.56
CA GLN A 16 -14.78 -15.70 -10.44
C GLN A 16 -15.41 -15.48 -11.81
N GLN A 17 -16.06 -16.51 -12.38
CA GLN A 17 -16.75 -16.39 -13.66
C GLN A 17 -18.03 -15.54 -13.58
N LYS A 18 -18.76 -15.60 -12.46
CA LYS A 18 -20.00 -14.83 -12.27
C LYS A 18 -19.75 -13.37 -11.89
N HIS A 19 -18.69 -13.07 -11.15
CA HIS A 19 -18.36 -11.73 -10.67
C HIS A 19 -16.85 -11.43 -10.81
N PRO A 20 -16.34 -11.27 -12.04
CA PRO A 20 -14.92 -11.07 -12.29
C PRO A 20 -14.37 -9.80 -11.63
N ASP A 21 -15.16 -8.71 -11.64
CA ASP A 21 -14.73 -7.43 -11.05
C ASP A 21 -14.61 -7.50 -9.53
N LEU A 22 -15.55 -8.17 -8.87
CA LEU A 22 -15.54 -8.36 -7.41
C LEU A 22 -14.41 -9.30 -6.99
N TYR A 23 -14.13 -10.34 -7.78
CA TYR A 23 -12.97 -11.20 -7.55
C TYR A 23 -11.65 -10.43 -7.65
N GLU A 24 -11.47 -9.61 -8.69
CA GLU A 24 -10.28 -8.74 -8.82
C GLU A 24 -10.17 -7.76 -7.64
N PHE A 25 -11.28 -7.22 -7.15
CA PHE A 25 -11.30 -6.33 -5.98
C PHE A 25 -10.87 -7.04 -4.68
N ILE A 26 -11.42 -8.23 -4.42
CA ILE A 26 -11.05 -9.02 -3.23
C ILE A 26 -9.57 -9.40 -3.32
N LEU A 27 -9.14 -9.89 -4.48
CA LEU A 27 -7.75 -10.32 -4.68
C LEU A 27 -6.78 -9.14 -4.59
N PHE A 28 -7.15 -7.96 -5.11
CA PHE A 28 -6.39 -6.71 -4.93
C PHE A 28 -6.14 -6.42 -3.45
N ASN A 29 -7.18 -6.44 -2.62
CA ASN A 29 -7.07 -6.15 -1.18
C ASN A 29 -6.23 -7.20 -0.45
N ILE A 30 -6.42 -8.50 -0.77
CA ILE A 30 -5.62 -9.56 -0.16
C ILE A 30 -4.13 -9.41 -0.53
N MET A 31 -3.86 -9.18 -1.81
CA MET A 31 -2.49 -9.09 -2.34
C MET A 31 -1.76 -7.82 -1.91
N SER A 32 -2.46 -6.71 -1.66
CA SER A 32 -1.87 -5.50 -1.07
C SER A 32 -1.26 -5.73 0.33
N ASN A 33 -1.68 -6.77 1.05
CA ASN A 33 -1.04 -7.15 2.31
C ASN A 33 0.39 -7.68 2.11
N VAL A 34 0.72 -8.28 0.96
CA VAL A 34 2.09 -8.73 0.66
C VAL A 34 3.05 -7.54 0.60
N ALA A 35 2.62 -6.46 -0.04
CA ALA A 35 3.37 -5.21 -0.07
C ALA A 35 3.50 -4.59 1.32
N THR A 36 2.43 -4.66 2.13
CA THR A 36 2.43 -4.17 3.51
C THR A 36 3.43 -4.94 4.39
N ILE A 37 3.47 -6.27 4.27
CA ILE A 37 4.45 -7.11 4.97
C ILE A 37 5.88 -6.75 4.54
N THR A 38 6.09 -6.55 3.22
CA THR A 38 7.38 -6.11 2.69
C THR A 38 7.79 -4.76 3.28
N ASN A 39 6.86 -3.80 3.36
CA ASN A 39 7.09 -2.50 3.98
C ASN A 39 7.59 -2.66 5.42
N PHE A 40 6.91 -3.47 6.25
CA PHE A 40 7.32 -3.67 7.64
C PHE A 40 8.70 -4.34 7.77
N ILE A 41 8.96 -5.38 6.99
CA ILE A 41 10.24 -6.09 7.02
C ILE A 41 11.39 -5.15 6.65
N VAL A 42 11.24 -4.41 5.54
CA VAL A 42 12.28 -3.49 5.07
C VAL A 42 12.44 -2.31 6.03
N LEU A 43 11.35 -1.82 6.63
CA LEU A 43 11.40 -0.76 7.63
C LEU A 43 12.21 -1.20 8.85
N TRP A 44 11.94 -2.39 9.39
CA TRP A 44 12.68 -2.91 10.55
C TRP A 44 14.17 -3.12 10.25
N ILE A 45 14.50 -3.60 9.06
CA ILE A 45 15.91 -3.72 8.61
C ILE A 45 16.54 -2.32 8.48
N GLY A 46 15.82 -1.36 7.90
CA GLY A 46 16.27 0.01 7.76
C GLY A 46 16.59 0.66 9.11
N THR A 47 15.63 0.63 10.03
CA THR A 47 15.74 1.32 11.33
C THR A 47 16.68 0.59 12.28
N GLY A 48 16.72 -0.73 12.23
CA GLY A 48 17.48 -1.55 13.17
C GLY A 48 18.92 -1.86 12.72
N ILE A 49 19.22 -1.79 11.42
CA ILE A 49 20.52 -2.22 10.88
C ILE A 49 21.13 -1.14 10.00
N LEU A 50 20.47 -0.74 8.91
CA LEU A 50 21.09 0.03 7.83
C LEU A 50 21.40 1.48 8.22
N PHE A 51 20.44 2.17 8.84
CA PHE A 51 20.49 3.62 9.04
C PHE A 51 20.58 4.06 10.51
N THR A 52 20.91 3.13 11.41
CA THR A 52 21.01 3.36 12.87
C THR A 52 21.91 4.55 13.23
N LYS A 53 23.04 4.71 12.53
CA LYS A 53 24.00 5.81 12.77
C LYS A 53 23.48 7.20 12.38
N LEU A 54 22.46 7.27 11.52
CA LEU A 54 21.84 8.51 11.08
C LEU A 54 20.61 8.86 11.93
N ALA A 55 20.25 8.01 12.90
CA ALA A 55 19.01 8.17 13.65
C ALA A 55 19.01 9.36 14.63
N THR A 56 20.19 9.85 15.00
CA THR A 56 20.35 10.99 15.91
C THR A 56 20.22 12.34 15.20
N ILE A 57 20.35 12.37 13.87
CA ILE A 57 20.27 13.60 13.07
C ILE A 57 18.79 13.95 12.87
N PRO A 58 18.29 15.08 13.40
CA PRO A 58 16.91 15.48 13.15
C PRO A 58 16.71 15.80 11.66
N PHE A 59 15.56 15.40 11.11
CA PHE A 59 15.21 15.65 9.71
C PHE A 59 13.80 16.22 9.60
N HIS A 60 13.72 17.41 8.99
CA HIS A 60 12.45 18.10 8.76
C HIS A 60 12.40 18.58 7.31
N TRP A 61 11.49 18.02 6.53
CA TRP A 61 11.31 18.42 5.12
C TRP A 61 9.86 18.23 4.66
N PHE A 62 9.22 19.31 4.21
CA PHE A 62 7.83 19.33 3.75
C PHE A 62 6.85 18.79 4.80
N ILE A 63 6.17 17.68 4.54
CA ILE A 63 5.26 17.00 5.49
C ILE A 63 5.98 15.99 6.41
N PHE A 64 7.26 15.73 6.17
CA PHE A 64 8.04 14.76 6.92
C PHE A 64 8.74 15.44 8.09
N ASN A 65 8.40 15.01 9.30
CA ASN A 65 8.98 15.50 10.53
C ASN A 65 9.50 14.30 11.35
N TYR A 66 10.81 14.10 11.33
CA TYR A 66 11.50 13.04 12.05
C TYR A 66 12.48 13.66 13.05
N ASP A 67 12.02 13.80 14.29
CA ASP A 67 12.87 14.18 15.42
C ASP A 67 13.91 13.06 15.70
N SER A 68 15.06 13.40 16.27
CA SER A 68 16.07 12.44 16.75
C SER A 68 15.46 11.36 17.64
N LYS A 69 14.44 11.69 18.45
CA LYS A 69 13.73 10.72 19.30
C LYS A 69 12.81 9.77 18.53
N GLN A 70 12.41 10.15 17.32
CA GLN A 70 11.57 9.36 16.41
C GLN A 70 12.40 8.67 15.31
N GLY A 71 13.72 8.60 15.50
CA GLY A 71 14.64 7.95 14.58
C GLY A 71 15.27 8.88 13.56
N GLY A 72 15.01 10.18 13.58
CA GLY A 72 15.71 11.17 12.78
C GLY A 72 15.80 10.86 11.28
N LEU A 73 16.90 11.27 10.66
CA LEU A 73 17.20 11.00 9.25
C LEU A 73 17.24 9.49 8.96
N GLY A 74 17.70 8.68 9.90
CA GLY A 74 17.70 7.22 9.76
C GLY A 74 16.31 6.62 9.61
N GLY A 75 15.34 7.09 10.39
CA GLY A 75 13.94 6.71 10.33
C GLY A 75 13.30 7.12 9.01
N PHE A 76 13.58 8.34 8.54
CA PHE A 76 13.11 8.81 7.25
C PHE A 76 13.64 7.96 6.08
N LEU A 77 14.96 7.70 6.04
CA LEU A 77 15.58 6.88 4.99
C LEU A 77 15.06 5.44 5.01
N SER A 78 14.84 4.89 6.21
CA SER A 78 14.24 3.56 6.39
C SER A 78 12.82 3.51 5.85
N PHE A 79 12.01 4.52 6.16
CA PHE A 79 10.65 4.66 5.63
C PHE A 79 10.65 4.78 4.11
N LEU A 80 11.50 5.63 3.53
CA LEU A 80 11.56 5.84 2.09
C LEU A 80 11.97 4.55 1.36
N LEU A 81 13.00 3.85 1.87
CA LEU A 81 13.43 2.57 1.33
C LEU A 81 12.32 1.52 1.40
N ALA A 82 11.69 1.37 2.57
CA ALA A 82 10.58 0.45 2.79
C ALA A 82 9.41 0.72 1.85
N TYR A 83 9.04 1.99 1.71
CA TYR A 83 7.96 2.43 0.85
C TYR A 83 8.25 2.08 -0.62
N ILE A 84 9.45 2.40 -1.13
CA ILE A 84 9.84 2.09 -2.51
C ILE A 84 9.79 0.57 -2.74
N CYS A 85 10.39 -0.23 -1.86
CA CYS A 85 10.39 -1.69 -1.97
C CYS A 85 8.95 -2.26 -1.96
N ALA A 86 8.11 -1.76 -1.06
CA ALA A 86 6.71 -2.17 -0.97
C ALA A 86 5.93 -1.82 -2.25
N GLN A 87 6.15 -0.63 -2.82
CA GLN A 87 5.49 -0.24 -4.06
C GLN A 87 5.96 -1.09 -5.26
N ILE A 88 7.22 -1.48 -5.32
CA ILE A 88 7.74 -2.40 -6.35
C ILE A 88 7.08 -3.77 -6.22
N VAL A 89 7.02 -4.33 -5.01
CA VAL A 89 6.36 -5.63 -4.76
C VAL A 89 4.88 -5.55 -5.10
N ASN A 90 4.19 -4.48 -4.67
CA ASN A 90 2.78 -4.25 -5.01
C ASN A 90 2.59 -4.24 -6.53
N PHE A 91 3.39 -3.48 -7.27
CA PHE A 91 3.29 -3.43 -8.73
C PHE A 91 3.42 -4.83 -9.37
N ILE A 92 4.43 -5.60 -8.95
CA ILE A 92 4.69 -6.94 -9.49
C ILE A 92 3.56 -7.92 -9.15
N VAL A 93 3.12 -7.95 -7.89
CA VAL A 93 2.07 -8.86 -7.42
C VAL A 93 0.75 -8.51 -8.09
N GLN A 94 0.35 -7.24 -8.10
CA GLN A 94 -0.90 -6.82 -8.72
C GLN A 94 -0.90 -7.11 -10.23
N ARG A 95 0.23 -6.84 -10.92
CA ARG A 95 0.35 -7.11 -12.37
C ARG A 95 0.24 -8.59 -12.69
N LYS A 96 0.95 -9.46 -11.96
CA LYS A 96 1.04 -10.88 -12.28
C LYS A 96 -0.16 -11.67 -11.76
N VAL A 97 -0.55 -11.43 -10.51
CA VAL A 97 -1.50 -12.25 -9.77
C VAL A 97 -2.93 -11.74 -9.89
N VAL A 98 -3.12 -10.42 -9.81
CA VAL A 98 -4.49 -9.83 -9.74
C VAL A 98 -5.06 -9.55 -11.12
N PHE A 99 -4.31 -8.81 -11.93
CA PHE A 99 -4.80 -8.39 -13.24
C PHE A 99 -4.25 -9.23 -14.40
N SER A 100 -3.22 -10.04 -14.14
CA SER A 100 -2.51 -10.85 -15.15
C SER A 100 -2.21 -10.06 -16.43
N ALA A 101 -1.79 -8.80 -16.28
CA ALA A 101 -1.69 -7.86 -17.37
C ALA A 101 -0.44 -8.11 -18.23
N THR A 102 -0.61 -8.08 -19.55
CA THR A 102 0.47 -8.25 -20.55
C THR A 102 1.04 -6.93 -21.04
N VAL A 103 0.45 -5.80 -20.66
CA VAL A 103 0.87 -4.44 -21.04
C VAL A 103 2.33 -4.15 -20.72
N GLU A 104 2.98 -3.37 -21.58
CA GLU A 104 4.37 -2.94 -21.42
C GLU A 104 4.54 -2.11 -20.14
N ILE A 105 5.51 -2.51 -19.31
CA ILE A 105 5.81 -1.84 -18.03
C ILE A 105 6.12 -0.35 -18.24
N LYS A 106 6.88 0.00 -19.30
CA LYS A 106 7.30 1.37 -19.56
C LYS A 106 6.14 2.35 -19.77
N LYS A 107 5.01 1.88 -20.31
CA LYS A 107 3.82 2.74 -20.56
C LYS A 107 3.03 3.01 -19.28
N VAL A 108 3.03 2.06 -18.35
CA VAL A 108 2.16 2.08 -17.17
C VAL A 108 2.89 2.52 -15.90
N LEU A 109 4.22 2.41 -15.90
CA LEU A 109 5.08 2.76 -14.77
C LEU A 109 4.98 4.24 -14.36
N PRO A 110 4.98 5.24 -15.26
CA PRO A 110 4.83 6.65 -14.86
C PRO A 110 3.49 6.92 -14.15
N TRP A 111 2.40 6.34 -14.67
CA TRP A 111 1.08 6.44 -14.05
C TRP A 111 1.02 5.76 -12.69
N TYR A 112 1.68 4.61 -12.55
CA TYR A 112 1.80 3.93 -11.27
C TYR A 112 2.56 4.78 -10.24
N ILE A 113 3.74 5.27 -10.61
CA ILE A 113 4.56 6.14 -9.74
C ILE A 113 3.75 7.35 -9.30
N LEU A 114 3.09 8.05 -10.24
CA LEU A 114 2.25 9.20 -9.91
C LEU A 114 1.13 8.84 -8.92
N THR A 115 0.44 7.72 -9.16
CA THR A 115 -0.66 7.25 -8.31
C THR A 115 -0.17 6.99 -6.89
N VAL A 116 0.91 6.22 -6.74
CA VAL A 116 1.43 5.86 -5.41
C VAL A 116 1.98 7.10 -4.71
N THR A 117 2.67 8.01 -5.40
CA THR A 117 3.17 9.25 -4.80
C THR A 117 2.04 10.12 -4.27
N VAL A 118 0.98 10.34 -5.06
CA VAL A 118 -0.17 11.15 -4.63
C VAL A 118 -0.89 10.46 -3.46
N ALA A 119 -1.18 9.16 -3.59
CA ALA A 119 -1.85 8.40 -2.55
C ALA A 119 -1.00 8.33 -1.26
N GLY A 120 0.32 8.24 -1.38
CA GLY A 120 1.27 8.25 -0.27
C GLY A 120 1.31 9.58 0.47
N ILE A 121 1.35 10.71 -0.26
CA ILE A 121 1.27 12.06 0.33
C ILE A 121 -0.04 12.22 1.12
N ILE A 122 -1.17 11.82 0.52
CA ILE A 122 -2.46 11.82 1.20
C ILE A 122 -2.41 10.94 2.46
N SER A 123 -1.81 9.74 2.37
CA SER A 123 -1.72 8.82 3.51
C SER A 123 -0.89 9.34 4.68
N VAL A 124 0.08 10.23 4.42
CA VAL A 124 0.91 10.81 5.48
C VAL A 124 0.22 12.03 6.10
N TRP A 125 -0.42 12.86 5.28
CA TRP A 125 -1.04 14.11 5.74
C TRP A 125 -2.43 13.93 6.36
N LEU A 126 -3.25 13.01 5.81
CA LEU A 126 -4.66 12.88 6.17
C LEU A 126 -4.89 12.35 7.60
N PRO A 127 -4.20 11.28 8.08
CA PRO A 127 -4.50 10.76 9.40
C PRO A 127 -4.27 11.79 10.52
N PRO A 128 -3.15 12.54 10.58
CA PRO A 128 -2.97 13.60 11.56
C PRO A 128 -4.09 14.66 11.53
N TYR A 129 -4.53 15.05 10.32
CA TYR A 129 -5.63 16.01 10.16
C TYR A 129 -6.94 15.46 10.74
N ILE A 130 -7.33 14.23 10.39
CA ILE A 130 -8.56 13.60 10.90
C ILE A 130 -8.49 13.41 12.42
N ILE A 131 -7.34 13.00 12.95
CA ILE A 131 -7.13 12.84 14.41
C ILE A 131 -7.38 14.18 15.10
N GLN A 132 -6.73 15.26 14.65
CA GLN A 132 -6.89 16.58 15.27
C GLN A 132 -8.35 17.05 15.32
N GLN A 133 -9.13 16.77 14.27
CA GLN A 133 -10.54 17.16 14.20
C GLN A 133 -11.45 16.25 15.04
N LEU A 134 -11.12 14.97 15.17
CA LEU A 134 -11.98 14.00 15.85
C LEU A 134 -11.64 13.79 17.32
N THR A 135 -10.40 14.02 17.75
CA THR A 135 -10.00 13.88 19.17
C THR A 135 -10.94 14.61 20.14
N PRO A 136 -11.44 15.84 19.86
CA PRO A 136 -12.39 16.51 20.74
C PRO A 136 -13.75 15.80 20.90
N VAL A 137 -14.13 14.94 19.95
CA VAL A 137 -15.45 14.29 19.89
C VAL A 137 -15.39 12.82 20.34
N VAL A 138 -14.34 12.10 19.95
CA VAL A 138 -14.24 10.64 20.14
C VAL A 138 -12.99 10.20 20.90
N GLY A 139 -12.16 11.14 21.36
CA GLY A 139 -10.95 10.86 22.13
C GLY A 139 -9.98 9.92 21.41
N ASP A 140 -9.55 8.87 22.11
CA ASP A 140 -8.56 7.90 21.64
C ASP A 140 -9.02 7.10 20.40
N PHE A 141 -10.34 7.03 20.15
CA PHE A 141 -10.88 6.37 18.96
C PHE A 141 -10.57 7.12 17.65
N ALA A 142 -10.14 8.39 17.74
CA ALA A 142 -9.84 9.22 16.58
C ALA A 142 -8.74 8.62 15.70
N ALA A 143 -7.71 8.01 16.29
CA ALA A 143 -6.64 7.35 15.56
C ALA A 143 -7.14 6.14 14.77
N THR A 144 -8.03 5.34 15.37
CA THR A 144 -8.64 4.19 14.70
C THR A 144 -9.49 4.63 13.51
N ILE A 145 -10.32 5.66 13.69
CA ILE A 145 -11.18 6.19 12.63
C ILE A 145 -10.33 6.79 11.50
N ALA A 146 -9.29 7.56 11.84
CA ALA A 146 -8.37 8.12 10.86
C ALA A 146 -7.68 7.03 10.02
N ASN A 147 -7.28 5.92 10.64
CA ASN A 147 -6.69 4.78 9.94
C ASN A 147 -7.70 4.08 9.01
N VAL A 148 -8.94 3.88 9.45
CA VAL A 148 -10.01 3.31 8.62
C VAL A 148 -10.29 4.19 7.41
N VAL A 149 -10.45 5.50 7.62
CA VAL A 149 -10.66 6.48 6.55
C VAL A 149 -9.49 6.46 5.56
N ASN A 150 -8.26 6.42 6.06
CA ASN A 150 -7.08 6.33 5.22
C ASN A 150 -7.09 5.06 4.36
N ILE A 151 -7.35 3.87 4.94
CA ILE A 151 -7.42 2.61 4.18
C ILE A 151 -8.48 2.69 3.09
N VAL A 152 -9.68 3.21 3.38
CA VAL A 152 -10.76 3.35 2.40
C VAL A 152 -10.32 4.25 1.24
N ILE A 153 -9.72 5.41 1.53
CA ILE A 153 -9.21 6.32 0.50
C ILE A 153 -8.11 5.66 -0.34
N GLN A 154 -7.20 4.93 0.29
CA GLN A 154 -6.17 4.18 -0.43
C GLN A 154 -6.78 3.16 -1.40
N VAL A 155 -7.81 2.42 -0.99
CA VAL A 155 -8.48 1.45 -1.86
C VAL A 155 -9.23 2.16 -3.00
N VAL A 156 -9.96 3.25 -2.69
CA VAL A 156 -10.72 4.03 -3.67
C VAL A 156 -9.84 4.71 -4.71
N ILE A 157 -8.60 5.09 -4.35
CA ILE A 157 -7.64 5.66 -5.32
C ILE A 157 -6.94 4.55 -6.09
N ASN A 158 -6.33 3.59 -5.38
CA ASN A 158 -5.42 2.64 -6.00
C ASN A 158 -6.16 1.58 -6.83
N TYR A 159 -7.32 1.08 -6.39
CA TYR A 159 -8.02 0.03 -7.14
C TYR A 159 -8.48 0.51 -8.54
N PRO A 160 -9.19 1.65 -8.68
CA PRO A 160 -9.60 2.14 -10.00
C PRO A 160 -8.41 2.52 -10.89
N MET A 161 -7.39 3.18 -10.33
CA MET A 161 -6.18 3.52 -11.11
C MET A 161 -5.48 2.27 -11.63
N MET A 162 -5.34 1.25 -10.78
CA MET A 162 -4.73 -0.02 -11.17
C MET A 162 -5.56 -0.74 -12.24
N LYS A 163 -6.87 -0.79 -12.06
CA LYS A 163 -7.78 -1.50 -12.96
C LYS A 163 -7.97 -0.82 -14.32
N PHE A 164 -8.23 0.49 -14.33
CA PHE A 164 -8.69 1.19 -15.53
C PHE A 164 -7.58 1.92 -16.29
N VAL A 165 -6.50 2.32 -15.62
CA VAL A 165 -5.41 3.10 -16.24
C VAL A 165 -4.16 2.24 -16.41
N ILE A 166 -3.68 1.64 -15.33
CA ILE A 166 -2.34 1.01 -15.29
C ILE A 166 -2.38 -0.41 -15.84
N MET A 167 -3.46 -1.15 -15.63
CA MET A 167 -3.60 -2.54 -16.07
C MET A 167 -4.81 -2.75 -16.96
N ARG A 168 -5.15 -1.71 -17.75
CA ARG A 168 -6.20 -1.79 -18.75
C ARG A 168 -5.93 -2.97 -19.67
N LYS A 169 -6.80 -3.99 -19.62
CA LYS A 169 -6.78 -5.09 -20.59
C LYS A 169 -7.21 -4.47 -21.92
N ASP A 170 -6.34 -4.48 -22.93
CA ASP A 170 -6.76 -4.16 -24.29
C ASP A 170 -7.86 -5.16 -24.67
N ARG A 171 -9.02 -4.63 -25.07
CA ARG A 171 -10.16 -5.44 -25.55
C ARG A 171 -9.80 -6.13 -26.85
#